data_AF-A0A150GEH8-F1
#
_entry.id   AF-A0A150GEH8-F1
#
_cell.length_a   1.000
_cell.length_b   1.000
_cell.length_c   1.000
_cell.angle_alpha   90.00
_cell.angle_beta   90.00
_cell.angle_gamma   90.00
#
_symmetry.space_group_name_H-M   'P 1'
#
loop_
_entity.id
_entity.type
_entity.pdbx_description
1 polymer ?
#
loop_
_entity_poly.entity_id
_entity_poly.type
_entity_poly.pdbx_seq_one_letter_code
_entity_poly.pdbx_strand_id
1 'polypeptide(L)'
;MHADEANKLSDWKETDTSALQGLLDFLVLVSKQEQKCHVLLGTADDFMVDWLVQRGLRGDQYSALSLGDLDKDDAKRYVYGTLLDEYHVPGLMLPSEVWPELYALCGGNFGALRWTVSRAAASYQDADGVEAAWSYAFKQKRVQAFTRMKLGFNPKNLATRSGLKAAWTQEQWFTVLEELNSHPYHAVPEERMAALLDDNGNGQGVLESLVRFNLLSLRRQSPLAFDLPPEVFTESGLGTVVVAPNAAAQEYILCGSWKAMYKSAV
;
A
#
# COMPACT_ATOMS: atom_id res chain seq x y z
N MET A 1 7.06 25.12 -3.56
CA MET A 1 6.26 24.48 -4.61
C MET A 1 5.83 23.11 -4.12
N HIS A 2 4.57 22.73 -4.32
CA HIS A 2 4.06 21.39 -4.00
C HIS A 2 3.42 20.81 -5.26
N ALA A 3 3.82 19.60 -5.64
CA ALA A 3 3.21 18.84 -6.72
C ALA A 3 2.75 17.49 -6.17
N ASP A 4 1.45 17.24 -6.22
CA ASP A 4 0.83 15.98 -5.83
C ASP A 4 0.73 15.05 -7.04
N GLU A 5 0.64 13.74 -6.81
CA GLU A 5 0.66 12.69 -7.85
C GLU A 5 1.87 12.85 -8.80
N ALA A 6 3.04 13.14 -8.24
CA ALA A 6 4.26 13.45 -9.00
C ALA A 6 4.75 12.29 -9.87
N ASN A 7 4.31 11.05 -9.61
CA ASN A 7 4.52 9.91 -10.51
C ASN A 7 3.91 10.14 -11.89
N LYS A 8 2.94 11.05 -12.06
CA LYS A 8 2.43 11.46 -13.37
C LYS A 8 3.49 12.11 -14.26
N LEU A 9 4.58 12.61 -13.69
CA LEU A 9 5.74 13.07 -14.48
C LEU A 9 6.42 11.92 -15.24
N SER A 10 6.27 10.68 -14.78
CA SER A 10 6.77 9.50 -15.49
C SER A 10 5.96 9.18 -16.76
N ASP A 11 4.70 9.63 -16.82
CA ASP A 11 3.83 9.51 -18.00
C ASP A 11 4.14 10.60 -19.06
N TRP A 12 5.12 11.50 -18.81
CA TRP A 12 5.50 12.54 -19.76
C TRP A 12 6.03 11.88 -21.05
N LYS A 13 5.51 12.33 -22.20
CA LYS A 13 5.81 11.74 -23.51
C LYS A 13 7.32 11.56 -23.71
N GLU A 14 7.71 10.35 -24.09
CA GLU A 14 9.12 9.97 -24.34
C GLU A 14 9.81 10.85 -25.40
N THR A 15 9.05 11.52 -26.26
CA THR A 15 9.58 12.41 -27.29
C THR A 15 10.08 13.76 -26.76
N ASP A 16 9.81 14.10 -25.50
CA ASP A 16 10.14 15.40 -24.90
C ASP A 16 10.93 15.27 -23.59
N THR A 17 11.91 14.36 -23.61
CA THR A 17 12.76 14.06 -22.46
C THR A 17 13.64 15.24 -22.03
N SER A 18 13.97 16.15 -22.95
CA SER A 18 14.74 17.36 -22.63
C SER A 18 13.94 18.36 -21.81
N ALA A 19 12.64 18.53 -22.08
CA ALA A 19 11.79 19.40 -21.27
C ALA A 19 11.58 18.85 -19.86
N LEU A 20 11.34 17.53 -19.74
CA LEU A 20 11.23 16.87 -18.44
C LEU A 20 12.53 17.00 -17.64
N GLN A 21 13.69 16.76 -18.27
CA GLN A 21 14.97 16.94 -17.59
C GLN A 21 15.19 18.40 -17.18
N GLY A 22 14.89 19.35 -18.06
CA GLY A 22 15.00 20.78 -17.75
C GLY A 22 14.10 21.21 -16.58
N LEU A 23 12.91 20.61 -16.46
CA LEU A 23 12.06 20.79 -15.29
C LEU A 23 12.74 20.26 -14.02
N LEU A 24 13.23 19.01 -14.03
CA LEU A 24 13.90 18.42 -12.86
C LEU A 24 15.14 19.24 -12.43
N ASP A 25 15.96 19.66 -13.39
CA ASP A 25 17.12 20.51 -13.15
C ASP A 25 16.71 21.86 -12.55
N PHE A 26 15.63 22.46 -13.06
CA PHE A 26 15.05 23.69 -12.49
C PHE A 26 14.58 23.50 -11.04
N LEU A 27 13.95 22.36 -10.72
CA LEU A 27 13.53 22.06 -9.35
C LEU A 27 14.73 21.96 -8.40
N VAL A 28 15.83 21.33 -8.84
CA VAL A 28 17.08 21.26 -8.05
C VAL A 28 17.71 22.65 -7.91
N LEU A 29 17.79 23.42 -9.01
CA LEU A 29 18.34 24.77 -9.01
C LEU A 29 17.61 25.67 -8.00
N VAL A 30 16.28 25.78 -8.10
CA VAL A 30 15.51 26.71 -7.27
C VAL A 30 15.48 26.29 -5.79
N SER A 31 15.59 25.00 -5.50
CA SER A 31 15.46 24.47 -4.14
C SER A 31 16.76 24.27 -3.39
N LYS A 32 17.78 23.72 -4.04
CA LYS A 32 19.06 23.38 -3.40
C LYS A 32 20.12 24.42 -3.65
N GLN A 33 20.25 24.88 -4.90
CA GLN A 33 21.36 25.73 -5.32
C GLN A 33 21.09 27.21 -5.01
N GLU A 34 19.91 27.71 -5.38
CA GLU A 34 19.51 29.10 -5.14
C GLU A 34 18.72 29.30 -3.85
N GLN A 35 18.24 28.21 -3.23
CA GLN A 35 17.47 28.21 -1.97
C GLN A 35 16.27 29.18 -1.98
N LYS A 36 15.67 29.40 -3.15
CA LYS A 36 14.55 30.34 -3.32
C LYS A 36 13.21 29.74 -2.85
N CYS A 37 13.05 28.42 -2.90
CA CYS A 37 11.86 27.77 -2.35
C CYS A 37 12.08 26.28 -2.03
N HIS A 38 11.28 25.71 -1.12
CA HIS A 38 11.22 24.25 -0.96
C HIS A 38 10.35 23.62 -2.05
N VAL A 39 10.78 22.47 -2.58
CA VAL A 39 10.00 21.66 -3.51
C VAL A 39 9.61 20.35 -2.82
N LEU A 40 8.31 20.06 -2.79
CA LEU A 40 7.75 18.82 -2.26
C LEU A 40 7.03 18.09 -3.39
N LEU A 41 7.40 16.84 -3.61
CA LEU A 41 6.78 15.93 -4.57
C LEU A 41 6.06 14.83 -3.79
N GLY A 42 4.73 14.82 -3.84
CA GLY A 42 3.89 13.78 -3.25
C GLY A 42 3.55 12.69 -4.26
N THR A 43 3.55 11.43 -3.84
CA THR A 43 3.16 10.29 -4.69
C THR A 43 2.75 9.10 -3.84
N ALA A 44 1.81 8.29 -4.35
CA ALA A 44 1.48 6.97 -3.82
C ALA A 44 2.20 5.82 -4.56
N ASP A 45 3.07 6.15 -5.51
CA ASP A 45 3.81 5.19 -6.32
C ASP A 45 5.14 4.79 -5.66
N ASP A 46 5.30 3.49 -5.41
CA ASP A 46 6.50 2.90 -4.80
C ASP A 46 7.76 3.10 -5.66
N PHE A 47 7.63 3.27 -6.98
CA PHE A 47 8.74 3.32 -7.95
C PHE A 47 9.27 4.72 -8.26
N MET A 48 8.73 5.77 -7.62
CA MET A 48 9.12 7.15 -7.92
C MET A 48 10.61 7.42 -7.66
N VAL A 49 11.17 6.85 -6.58
CA VAL A 49 12.59 7.03 -6.25
C VAL A 49 13.48 6.41 -7.33
N ASP A 50 13.15 5.19 -7.77
CA ASP A 50 13.91 4.50 -8.81
C ASP A 50 13.83 5.26 -10.13
N TRP A 51 12.65 5.81 -10.45
CA TRP A 51 12.45 6.68 -11.60
C TRP A 51 13.30 7.96 -11.53
N LEU A 52 13.38 8.63 -10.37
CA LEU A 52 14.22 9.82 -10.19
C LEU A 52 15.71 9.49 -10.40
N VAL A 53 16.18 8.36 -9.86
CA VAL A 53 17.57 7.90 -10.05
C VAL A 53 17.85 7.58 -11.52
N GLN A 54 16.93 6.92 -12.22
CA GLN A 54 17.03 6.65 -13.66
C GLN A 54 17.07 7.95 -14.50
N ARG A 55 16.47 9.04 -14.00
CA ARG A 55 16.57 10.40 -14.58
C ARG A 55 17.84 11.15 -14.17
N GLY A 56 18.77 10.48 -13.50
CA GLY A 56 20.09 11.04 -13.16
C GLY A 56 20.10 11.92 -11.92
N LEU A 57 19.00 12.00 -11.15
CA LEU A 57 19.03 12.69 -9.87
C LEU A 57 19.80 11.84 -8.85
N ARG A 58 20.72 12.49 -8.15
CA ARG A 58 21.58 11.89 -7.13
C ARG A 58 21.04 12.18 -5.73
N GLY A 59 21.45 11.36 -4.76
CA GLY A 59 20.93 11.41 -3.38
C GLY A 59 21.20 12.71 -2.61
N ASP A 60 22.09 13.58 -3.08
CA ASP A 60 22.31 14.92 -2.55
C ASP A 60 21.29 15.95 -3.10
N GLN A 61 20.65 15.64 -4.22
CA GLN A 61 19.71 16.52 -4.93
C GLN A 61 18.26 16.36 -4.44
N TYR A 62 17.91 15.25 -3.79
CA TYR A 62 16.58 15.03 -3.21
C TYR A 62 16.65 14.29 -1.87
N SER A 63 15.54 14.28 -1.14
CA SER A 63 15.36 13.45 0.05
C SER A 63 14.01 12.77 -0.05
N ALA A 64 13.97 11.45 0.05
CA ALA A 64 12.74 10.68 -0.01
C ALA A 64 12.29 10.31 1.41
N LEU A 65 11.02 10.54 1.70
CA LEU A 65 10.37 10.12 2.94
C LEU A 65 9.15 9.30 2.57
N SER A 66 9.03 8.11 3.15
CA SER A 66 7.83 7.28 3.05
C SER A 66 6.97 7.51 4.28
N LEU A 67 5.67 7.77 4.05
CA LEU A 67 4.68 7.84 5.10
C LEU A 67 4.07 6.44 5.29
N GLY A 68 4.22 5.90 6.49
CA GLY A 68 3.59 4.62 6.86
C GLY A 68 2.16 4.82 7.34
N ASP A 69 1.53 3.70 7.70
CA ASP A 69 0.26 3.72 8.42
C ASP A 69 0.48 4.16 9.88
N LEU A 70 -0.58 4.67 10.52
CA LEU A 70 -0.53 5.03 11.94
C LEU A 70 -0.23 3.81 12.82
N ASP A 71 0.40 4.05 13.96
CA ASP A 71 0.39 3.05 15.02
C ASP A 71 -1.01 2.89 15.62
N LYS A 72 -1.18 1.87 16.48
CA LYS A 72 -2.48 1.53 17.06
C LYS A 72 -3.06 2.65 17.93
N ASP A 73 -2.24 3.38 18.66
CA ASP A 73 -2.71 4.41 19.58
C ASP A 73 -3.10 5.68 18.83
N ASP A 74 -2.32 6.08 17.84
CA ASP A 74 -2.64 7.21 16.97
C ASP A 74 -3.82 6.92 16.06
N ALA A 75 -3.94 5.69 15.53
CA ALA A 75 -5.13 5.26 14.80
C ALA A 75 -6.39 5.36 15.68
N LYS A 76 -6.27 4.98 16.97
CA LYS A 76 -7.38 5.08 17.92
C LYS A 76 -7.74 6.54 18.20
N ARG A 77 -6.74 7.40 18.43
CA ARG A 77 -6.95 8.85 18.62
C ARG A 77 -7.62 9.47 17.40
N TYR A 78 -7.19 9.12 16.20
CA TYR A 78 -7.79 9.61 14.96
C TYR A 78 -9.25 9.16 14.79
N VAL A 79 -9.56 7.88 15.08
CA VAL A 79 -10.94 7.40 14.96
C VAL A 79 -11.85 8.07 16.00
N TYR A 80 -11.49 8.00 17.28
CA TYR A 80 -12.34 8.50 18.36
C TYR A 80 -12.41 10.02 18.43
N GLY A 81 -11.31 10.72 18.12
CA GLY A 81 -11.21 12.18 18.24
C GLY A 81 -11.42 12.95 16.93
N THR A 82 -11.70 12.26 15.82
CA THR A 82 -11.93 12.92 14.53
C THR A 82 -13.01 12.23 13.73
N LEU A 83 -12.86 10.95 13.41
CA LEU A 83 -13.79 10.29 12.47
C LEU A 83 -15.20 10.11 13.03
N LEU A 84 -15.34 9.77 14.32
CA LEU A 84 -16.68 9.64 14.94
C LEU A 84 -17.42 10.97 15.04
N ASP A 85 -16.71 12.08 15.22
CA ASP A 85 -17.28 13.41 15.21
C ASP A 85 -17.64 13.86 13.79
N GLU A 86 -16.76 13.58 12.81
CA GLU A 86 -16.99 13.92 11.40
C GLU A 86 -18.20 13.18 10.81
N TYR A 87 -18.33 11.89 11.11
CA TYR A 87 -19.44 11.03 10.67
C TYR A 87 -20.51 10.86 11.75
N HIS A 88 -20.72 11.88 12.58
CA HIS A 88 -21.65 11.80 13.70
C HIS A 88 -23.06 11.37 13.25
N VAL A 89 -23.51 10.24 13.80
CA VAL A 89 -24.89 9.76 13.69
C VAL A 89 -25.40 9.52 15.10
N PRO A 90 -26.51 10.14 15.54
CA PRO A 90 -27.06 9.93 16.87
C PRO A 90 -27.31 8.44 17.15
N GLY A 91 -26.83 7.94 18.29
CA GLY A 91 -26.95 6.53 18.69
C GLY A 91 -25.84 5.62 18.16
N LEU A 92 -25.11 6.03 17.11
CA LEU A 92 -23.93 5.30 16.67
C LEU A 92 -22.72 5.64 17.54
N MET A 93 -22.16 4.62 18.15
CA MET A 93 -20.91 4.69 18.90
C MET A 93 -19.94 3.62 18.37
N LEU A 94 -18.66 3.76 18.69
CA LEU A 94 -17.68 2.70 18.49
C LEU A 94 -17.41 2.04 19.85
N PRO A 95 -18.00 0.87 20.13
CA PRO A 95 -17.72 0.16 21.36
C PRO A 95 -16.25 -0.27 21.45
N SER A 96 -15.72 -0.34 22.66
CA SER A 96 -14.32 -0.65 22.91
C SER A 96 -13.89 -2.02 22.37
N GLU A 97 -14.82 -2.96 22.32
CA GLU A 97 -14.73 -4.33 21.84
C GLU A 97 -14.74 -4.43 20.30
N VAL A 98 -15.24 -3.41 19.60
CA VAL A 98 -15.22 -3.32 18.13
C VAL A 98 -13.87 -2.80 17.63
N TRP A 99 -13.15 -2.02 18.45
CA TRP A 99 -11.85 -1.45 18.10
C TRP A 99 -10.81 -2.47 17.62
N PRO A 100 -10.58 -3.61 18.30
CA PRO A 100 -9.62 -4.61 17.85
C PRO A 100 -9.87 -5.11 16.43
N GLU A 101 -11.14 -5.34 16.05
CA GLU A 101 -11.50 -5.81 14.72
C GLU A 101 -11.37 -4.70 13.66
N LEU A 102 -11.78 -3.47 13.99
CA LEU A 102 -11.57 -2.33 13.11
C LEU A 102 -10.08 -2.14 12.78
N TYR A 103 -9.23 -2.20 13.79
CA TYR A 103 -7.78 -2.06 13.61
C TYR A 103 -7.17 -3.27 12.90
N ALA A 104 -7.63 -4.50 13.15
CA ALA A 104 -7.17 -5.67 12.41
C ALA A 104 -7.45 -5.55 10.90
N LEU A 105 -8.63 -5.04 10.52
CA LEU A 105 -9.03 -4.88 9.13
C LEU A 105 -8.43 -3.66 8.43
N CYS A 106 -8.22 -2.57 9.17
CA CYS A 106 -7.82 -1.29 8.58
C CYS A 106 -6.36 -0.93 8.85
N GLY A 107 -5.73 -1.53 9.87
CA GLY A 107 -4.47 -1.06 10.42
C GLY A 107 -4.59 0.40 10.85
N GLY A 108 -3.50 1.14 10.69
CA GLY A 108 -3.47 2.59 10.84
C GLY A 108 -3.75 3.36 9.54
N ASN A 109 -4.23 2.71 8.48
CA ASN A 109 -4.42 3.37 7.20
C ASN A 109 -5.58 4.37 7.26
N PHE A 110 -5.28 5.66 7.10
CA PHE A 110 -6.26 6.75 7.16
C PHE A 110 -7.48 6.52 6.28
N GLY A 111 -7.25 6.16 5.01
CA GLY A 111 -8.31 5.94 4.03
C GLY A 111 -9.17 4.74 4.38
N ALA A 112 -8.57 3.63 4.82
CA ALA A 112 -9.30 2.45 5.24
C ALA A 112 -10.15 2.70 6.48
N LEU A 113 -9.60 3.36 7.50
CA LEU A 113 -10.33 3.74 8.72
C LEU A 113 -11.52 4.64 8.39
N ARG A 114 -11.28 5.73 7.64
CA ARG A 114 -12.33 6.67 7.23
C ARG A 114 -13.44 5.97 6.43
N TRP A 115 -13.05 5.11 5.49
CA TRP A 115 -14.01 4.38 4.67
C TRP A 115 -14.86 3.43 5.53
N THR A 116 -14.27 2.72 6.49
CA THR A 116 -15.00 1.77 7.33
C THR A 116 -15.92 2.48 8.31
N VAL A 117 -15.47 3.56 8.95
CA VAL A 117 -16.29 4.38 9.86
C VAL A 117 -17.48 5.00 9.10
N SER A 118 -17.22 5.62 7.94
CA SER A 118 -18.30 6.20 7.12
C SER A 118 -19.30 5.16 6.62
N ARG A 119 -18.84 3.92 6.37
CA ARG A 119 -19.72 2.80 6.00
C ARG A 119 -20.61 2.37 7.15
N ALA A 120 -20.06 2.27 8.37
CA ALA A 120 -20.84 1.97 9.56
C ALA A 120 -21.90 3.04 9.78
N ALA A 121 -21.51 4.32 9.73
CA ALA A 121 -22.40 5.47 9.82
C ALA A 121 -23.54 5.43 8.78
N ALA A 122 -23.22 5.18 7.52
CA ALA A 122 -24.21 5.09 6.46
C ALA A 122 -25.16 3.89 6.58
N SER A 123 -24.75 2.82 7.27
CA SER A 123 -25.55 1.60 7.46
C SER A 123 -26.34 1.58 8.77
N TYR A 124 -26.10 2.53 9.67
CA TYR A 124 -26.72 2.51 10.99
C TYR A 124 -28.21 2.80 10.92
N GLN A 125 -28.99 1.89 11.51
CA GLN A 125 -30.41 2.05 11.77
C GLN A 125 -30.64 1.70 13.24
N ASP A 126 -31.33 2.57 13.97
CA ASP A 126 -31.56 2.41 15.42
C ASP A 126 -32.21 1.06 15.76
N ALA A 127 -33.15 0.60 14.92
CA ALA A 127 -33.83 -0.68 15.06
C ALA A 127 -32.91 -1.91 14.95
N ASP A 128 -31.82 -1.81 14.18
CA ASP A 128 -30.87 -2.92 13.94
C ASP A 128 -29.70 -2.91 14.93
N GLY A 129 -29.49 -1.78 15.62
CA GLY A 129 -28.44 -1.59 16.61
C GLY A 129 -27.05 -1.30 16.02
N VAL A 130 -26.14 -0.88 16.91
CA VAL A 130 -24.77 -0.47 16.58
C VAL A 130 -23.94 -1.63 16.03
N GLU A 131 -24.12 -2.82 16.58
CA GLU A 131 -23.36 -4.03 16.22
C GLU A 131 -23.60 -4.44 14.76
N ALA A 132 -24.83 -4.29 14.26
CA ALA A 132 -25.19 -4.60 12.88
C ALA A 132 -24.47 -3.68 11.88
N ALA A 133 -24.37 -2.39 12.21
CA ALA A 133 -23.70 -1.39 11.37
C ALA A 133 -22.20 -1.69 11.21
N TRP A 134 -21.51 -1.96 12.32
CA TRP A 134 -20.09 -2.33 12.29
C TRP A 134 -19.87 -3.67 11.59
N SER A 135 -20.69 -4.69 11.89
CA SER A 135 -20.63 -6.00 11.23
C SER A 135 -20.78 -5.88 9.71
N TYR A 136 -21.70 -5.02 9.25
CA TYR A 136 -21.89 -4.74 7.83
C TYR A 136 -20.63 -4.07 7.22
N ALA A 137 -20.10 -3.04 7.87
CA ALA A 137 -18.90 -2.35 7.38
C ALA A 137 -17.69 -3.30 7.28
N PHE A 138 -17.47 -4.14 8.29
CA PHE A 138 -16.41 -5.15 8.31
C PHE A 138 -16.57 -6.19 7.22
N LYS A 139 -17.80 -6.70 7.03
CA LYS A 139 -18.11 -7.64 5.94
C LYS A 139 -17.74 -7.04 4.58
N GLN A 140 -18.12 -5.79 4.33
CA GLN A 140 -17.79 -5.11 3.06
C GLN A 140 -16.28 -4.94 2.88
N LYS A 141 -15.55 -4.58 3.95
CA LYS A 141 -14.09 -4.45 3.90
C LYS A 141 -13.40 -5.79 3.58
N ARG A 142 -13.84 -6.88 4.22
CA ARG A 142 -13.36 -8.24 3.94
C ARG A 142 -13.66 -8.67 2.50
N VAL A 143 -14.85 -8.36 1.99
CA VAL A 143 -15.22 -8.67 0.60
C VAL A 143 -14.32 -7.93 -0.40
N GLN A 144 -13.94 -6.68 -0.12
CA GLN A 144 -12.99 -5.94 -0.96
C GLN A 144 -11.61 -6.61 -0.97
N ALA A 145 -11.08 -6.95 0.22
CA ALA A 145 -9.80 -7.64 0.33
C ALA A 145 -9.86 -9.00 -0.38
N PHE A 146 -10.87 -9.82 -0.12
CA PHE A 146 -11.09 -11.10 -0.79
C PHE A 146 -11.11 -10.95 -2.31
N THR A 147 -11.93 -10.02 -2.83
CA THR A 147 -12.07 -9.80 -4.27
C THR A 147 -10.73 -9.42 -4.87
N ARG A 148 -9.96 -8.57 -4.17
CA ARG A 148 -8.64 -8.16 -4.58
C ARG A 148 -7.65 -9.32 -4.61
N MET A 149 -7.57 -10.12 -3.55
CA MET A 149 -6.63 -11.24 -3.46
C MET A 149 -6.97 -12.36 -4.46
N LYS A 150 -8.26 -12.54 -4.77
CA LYS A 150 -8.74 -13.46 -5.81
C LYS A 150 -8.26 -13.09 -7.22
N LEU A 151 -8.07 -11.80 -7.50
CA LEU A 151 -7.53 -11.34 -8.78
C LEU A 151 -6.10 -11.83 -9.03
N GLY A 152 -5.29 -12.02 -7.97
CA GLY A 152 -3.94 -12.57 -8.10
C GLY A 152 -3.91 -13.99 -8.67
N PHE A 153 -4.98 -14.77 -8.50
CA PHE A 153 -5.12 -16.08 -9.15
C PHE A 153 -5.65 -16.02 -10.59
N ASN A 154 -5.95 -14.84 -11.13
CA ASN A 154 -6.47 -14.70 -12.50
C ASN A 154 -5.78 -13.57 -13.28
N PRO A 155 -4.44 -13.54 -13.37
CA PRO A 155 -3.69 -12.44 -13.98
C PRO A 155 -4.08 -12.16 -15.43
N LYS A 156 -4.44 -13.20 -16.19
CA LYS A 156 -4.84 -13.09 -17.61
C LYS A 156 -6.13 -12.29 -17.83
N ASN A 157 -6.99 -12.20 -16.82
CA ASN A 157 -8.27 -11.50 -16.89
C ASN A 157 -8.17 -10.05 -16.42
N LEU A 158 -6.98 -9.60 -16.02
CA LEU A 158 -6.76 -8.23 -15.58
C LEU A 158 -6.59 -7.29 -16.76
N ALA A 159 -7.27 -6.14 -16.68
CA ALA A 159 -7.03 -5.03 -17.58
C ALA A 159 -5.57 -4.57 -17.48
N THR A 160 -5.03 -4.04 -18.57
CA THR A 160 -3.69 -3.45 -18.55
C THR A 160 -3.64 -2.28 -17.59
N ARG A 161 -2.51 -2.12 -16.90
CA ARG A 161 -2.27 -1.01 -15.97
C ARG A 161 -0.99 -0.29 -16.38
N SER A 162 -1.09 1.00 -16.66
CA SER A 162 0.01 1.82 -17.21
C SER A 162 0.66 1.19 -18.45
N GLY A 163 -0.16 0.63 -19.35
CA GLY A 163 0.31 -0.05 -20.57
C GLY A 163 0.87 -1.46 -20.36
N LEU A 164 1.02 -1.93 -19.12
CA LEU A 164 1.60 -3.23 -18.80
C LEU A 164 0.52 -4.28 -18.51
N LYS A 165 0.76 -5.52 -18.94
CA LYS A 165 -0.03 -6.70 -18.56
C LYS A 165 0.51 -7.29 -17.25
N ALA A 166 -0.35 -8.03 -16.55
CA ALA A 166 0.08 -8.84 -15.41
C ALA A 166 1.13 -9.86 -15.87
N ALA A 167 2.25 -9.93 -15.15
CA ALA A 167 3.42 -10.73 -15.53
C ALA A 167 3.61 -12.00 -14.67
N TRP A 168 2.78 -12.20 -13.64
CA TRP A 168 2.89 -13.34 -12.73
C TRP A 168 2.00 -14.51 -13.14
N THR A 169 2.32 -15.70 -12.65
CA THR A 169 1.50 -16.92 -12.73
C THR A 169 0.69 -17.17 -11.46
N GLN A 170 -0.29 -18.08 -11.52
CA GLN A 170 -1.06 -18.45 -10.32
C GLN A 170 -0.18 -19.07 -9.24
N GLU A 171 0.80 -19.88 -9.65
CA GLU A 171 1.77 -20.54 -8.77
C GLU A 171 2.67 -19.51 -8.09
N GLN A 172 3.17 -18.51 -8.83
CA GLN A 172 3.95 -17.41 -8.27
C GLN A 172 3.13 -16.62 -7.23
N TRP A 173 1.85 -16.34 -7.50
CA TRP A 173 0.99 -15.70 -6.51
C TRP A 173 0.76 -16.57 -5.27
N PHE A 174 0.55 -17.86 -5.43
CA PHE A 174 0.45 -18.79 -4.30
C PHE A 174 1.71 -18.77 -3.44
N THR A 175 2.88 -18.82 -4.08
CA THR A 175 4.19 -18.78 -3.42
C THR A 175 4.38 -17.48 -2.61
N VAL A 176 3.98 -16.34 -3.16
CA VAL A 176 4.00 -15.05 -2.44
C VAL A 176 3.15 -15.11 -1.17
N LEU A 177 1.96 -15.71 -1.24
CA LEU A 177 1.06 -15.82 -0.08
C LEU A 177 1.60 -16.76 0.99
N GLU A 178 2.21 -17.90 0.61
CA GLU A 178 2.92 -18.79 1.55
C GLU A 178 4.09 -18.05 2.22
N GLU A 179 4.87 -17.30 1.45
CA GLU A 179 6.05 -16.59 1.97
C GLU A 179 5.64 -15.48 2.94
N LEU A 180 4.70 -14.60 2.56
CA LEU A 180 4.20 -13.55 3.46
C LEU A 180 3.54 -14.12 4.73
N ASN A 181 2.85 -15.24 4.62
CA ASN A 181 2.20 -15.86 5.77
C ASN A 181 3.21 -16.45 6.77
N SER A 182 4.34 -16.96 6.29
CA SER A 182 5.33 -17.67 7.11
C SER A 182 6.50 -16.80 7.58
N HIS A 183 6.80 -15.72 6.85
CA HIS A 183 7.93 -14.85 7.17
C HIS A 183 7.67 -14.03 8.44
N PRO A 184 8.68 -13.82 9.31
CA PRO A 184 8.57 -12.91 10.45
C PRO A 184 8.00 -11.56 10.05
N TYR A 185 7.09 -11.06 10.89
CA TYR A 185 6.38 -9.78 10.71
C TYR A 185 5.56 -9.65 9.41
N HIS A 186 5.44 -10.73 8.62
CA HIS A 186 4.76 -10.72 7.32
C HIS A 186 5.36 -9.70 6.34
N ALA A 187 6.65 -9.45 6.49
CA ALA A 187 7.43 -8.51 5.70
C ALA A 187 8.69 -9.22 5.19
N VAL A 188 8.78 -9.37 3.88
CA VAL A 188 9.81 -10.17 3.21
C VAL A 188 10.80 -9.22 2.52
N PRO A 189 12.13 -9.37 2.68
CA PRO A 189 13.09 -8.57 1.93
C PRO A 189 12.84 -8.60 0.42
N GLU A 190 12.93 -7.45 -0.25
CA GLU A 190 12.61 -7.32 -1.68
C GLU A 190 13.37 -8.33 -2.54
N GLU A 191 14.69 -8.42 -2.36
CA GLU A 191 15.55 -9.33 -3.11
C GLU A 191 15.17 -10.80 -2.93
N ARG A 192 14.75 -11.19 -1.71
CA ARG A 192 14.29 -12.54 -1.42
C ARG A 192 12.99 -12.84 -2.15
N MET A 193 12.03 -11.92 -2.12
CA MET A 193 10.78 -12.08 -2.85
C MET A 193 11.02 -12.14 -4.36
N ALA A 194 11.89 -11.29 -4.91
CA ALA A 194 12.26 -11.31 -6.31
C ALA A 194 12.92 -12.64 -6.70
N ALA A 195 13.87 -13.15 -5.89
CA ALA A 195 14.51 -14.44 -6.14
C ALA A 195 13.52 -15.62 -6.06
N LEU A 196 12.56 -15.56 -5.14
CA LEU A 196 11.50 -16.56 -4.99
C LEU A 196 10.56 -16.60 -6.21
N LEU A 197 10.35 -15.46 -6.84
CA LEU A 197 9.51 -15.28 -8.01
C LEU A 197 10.23 -15.56 -9.33
N ASP A 198 11.54 -15.83 -9.28
CA ASP A 198 12.36 -15.90 -10.47
C ASP A 198 12.04 -17.14 -11.33
N ASP A 199 11.55 -16.87 -12.54
CA ASP A 199 11.43 -17.86 -13.61
C ASP A 199 12.15 -17.30 -14.84
N ASN A 200 13.32 -17.88 -15.13
CA ASN A 200 14.24 -17.47 -16.20
C ASN A 200 14.83 -16.04 -16.07
N GLY A 201 15.15 -15.59 -14.85
CA GLY A 201 15.84 -14.33 -14.61
C GLY A 201 14.95 -13.07 -14.63
N ASN A 202 13.64 -13.22 -14.48
CA ASN A 202 12.66 -12.12 -14.47
C ASN A 202 11.91 -11.92 -13.13
N GLY A 203 12.43 -12.44 -12.01
CA GLY A 203 11.78 -12.34 -10.70
C GLY A 203 11.43 -10.91 -10.27
N GLN A 204 12.33 -9.95 -10.51
CA GLN A 204 12.07 -8.53 -10.23
C GLN A 204 10.89 -7.99 -11.04
N GLY A 205 10.81 -8.29 -12.34
CA GLY A 205 9.72 -7.84 -13.20
C GLY A 205 8.36 -8.42 -12.77
N VAL A 206 8.35 -9.65 -12.23
CA VAL A 206 7.16 -10.27 -11.65
C VAL A 206 6.73 -9.55 -10.37
N LEU A 207 7.67 -9.27 -9.47
CA LEU A 207 7.41 -8.51 -8.23
C LEU A 207 6.87 -7.10 -8.53
N GLU A 208 7.52 -6.37 -9.42
CA GLU A 208 7.07 -5.05 -9.87
C GLU A 208 5.66 -5.09 -10.45
N SER A 209 5.33 -6.14 -11.22
CA SER A 209 3.99 -6.35 -11.74
C SER A 209 2.97 -6.51 -10.60
N LEU A 210 3.24 -7.34 -9.59
CA LEU A 210 2.35 -7.52 -8.43
C LEU A 210 2.12 -6.21 -7.66
N VAL A 211 3.16 -5.39 -7.47
CA VAL A 211 3.08 -4.08 -6.81
C VAL A 211 2.29 -3.08 -7.67
N ARG A 212 2.59 -2.99 -8.98
CA ARG A 212 1.83 -2.14 -9.92
C ARG A 212 0.37 -2.53 -9.96
N PHE A 213 0.05 -3.82 -9.86
CA PHE A 213 -1.32 -4.30 -9.77
C PHE A 213 -1.90 -4.20 -8.35
N ASN A 214 -1.21 -3.55 -7.40
CA ASN A 214 -1.60 -3.33 -6.00
C ASN A 214 -2.15 -4.61 -5.34
N LEU A 215 -1.42 -5.70 -5.56
CA LEU A 215 -1.54 -6.98 -4.85
C LEU A 215 -0.48 -7.11 -3.75
N LEU A 216 0.60 -6.33 -3.87
CA LEU A 216 1.68 -6.16 -2.90
C LEU A 216 2.00 -4.67 -2.77
N SER A 217 2.73 -4.32 -1.72
CA SER A 217 3.32 -2.99 -1.54
C SER A 217 4.77 -3.10 -1.13
N LEU A 218 5.56 -2.12 -1.56
CA LEU A 218 6.92 -1.94 -1.08
C LEU A 218 6.90 -1.00 0.14
N ARG A 219 7.71 -1.33 1.15
CA ARG A 219 7.90 -0.50 2.33
C ARG A 219 9.37 -0.21 2.47
N ARG A 220 9.73 1.07 2.38
CA ARG A 220 11.08 1.55 2.62
C ARG A 220 11.23 1.99 4.07
N GLN A 221 12.40 1.75 4.64
CA GLN A 221 12.75 2.30 5.94
C GLN A 221 12.67 3.82 5.88
N SER A 222 11.85 4.40 6.75
CA SER A 222 11.62 5.84 6.80
C SER A 222 11.37 6.26 8.24
N PRO A 223 11.87 7.43 8.68
CA PRO A 223 11.58 7.95 10.02
C PRO A 223 10.10 8.31 10.21
N LEU A 224 9.29 8.29 9.15
CA LEU A 224 7.85 8.56 9.17
C LEU A 224 7.00 7.31 8.87
N ALA A 225 7.61 6.12 8.89
CA ALA A 225 6.92 4.84 8.74
C ALA A 225 7.01 4.06 10.05
N PHE A 226 5.89 4.01 10.80
CA PHE A 226 5.80 3.40 12.13
C PHE A 226 5.04 2.05 12.10
N ASP A 227 4.56 1.65 10.93
CA ASP A 227 3.76 0.46 10.70
C ASP A 227 4.56 -0.85 10.76
N LEU A 228 5.89 -0.77 10.70
CA LEU A 228 6.80 -1.92 10.78
C LEU A 228 7.92 -1.69 11.81
N PRO A 229 8.32 -2.73 12.56
CA PRO A 229 9.46 -2.66 13.46
C PRO A 229 10.77 -2.35 12.70
N PRO A 230 11.72 -1.58 13.28
CA PRO A 230 13.00 -1.30 12.64
C PRO A 230 13.79 -2.55 12.25
N GLU A 231 13.66 -3.63 13.04
CA GLU A 231 14.38 -4.90 12.86
C GLU A 231 14.09 -5.54 11.50
N VAL A 232 12.89 -5.31 10.95
CA VAL A 232 12.45 -5.81 9.63
C VAL A 232 13.37 -5.30 8.50
N PHE A 233 13.99 -4.14 8.66
CA PHE A 233 14.85 -3.52 7.65
C PHE A 233 16.34 -3.85 7.81
N THR A 234 16.73 -4.56 8.88
CA THR A 234 18.14 -4.71 9.27
C THR A 234 18.85 -5.92 8.65
N GLU A 235 18.14 -6.94 8.18
CA GLU A 235 18.74 -8.20 7.71
C GLU A 235 19.33 -8.14 6.29
N SER A 236 18.96 -7.17 5.45
CA SER A 236 19.36 -7.11 4.03
C SER A 236 20.35 -5.99 3.70
N GLY A 237 20.55 -5.00 4.58
CA GLY A 237 21.27 -3.76 4.24
C GLY A 237 20.60 -2.89 3.17
N LEU A 238 19.54 -3.41 2.53
CA LEU A 238 18.70 -2.78 1.53
C LEU A 238 17.32 -2.61 2.15
N GLY A 239 17.06 -1.41 2.66
CA GLY A 239 15.94 -1.07 3.53
C GLY A 239 14.57 -1.06 2.85
N THR A 240 14.28 -2.01 1.93
CA THR A 240 12.95 -2.22 1.34
C THR A 240 12.46 -3.64 1.62
N VAL A 241 11.21 -3.73 2.08
CA VAL A 241 10.50 -5.00 2.27
C VAL A 241 9.18 -5.02 1.53
N VAL A 242 8.76 -6.22 1.17
CA VAL A 242 7.49 -6.54 0.52
C VAL A 242 6.48 -6.94 1.58
N VAL A 243 5.32 -6.31 1.56
CA VAL A 243 4.21 -6.58 2.48
C VAL A 243 2.89 -6.72 1.73
N ALA A 244 1.87 -7.19 2.44
CA ALA A 244 0.49 -7.07 1.97
C ALA A 244 0.12 -5.60 1.71
N PRO A 245 -0.75 -5.31 0.74
CA PRO A 245 -1.03 -3.93 0.34
C PRO A 245 -1.88 -3.14 1.35
N ASN A 246 -2.45 -3.82 2.36
CA ASN A 246 -3.16 -3.24 3.48
C ASN A 246 -3.46 -4.33 4.54
N ALA A 247 -3.90 -3.89 5.72
CA ALA A 247 -4.23 -4.77 6.84
C ALA A 247 -5.31 -5.81 6.52
N ALA A 248 -6.37 -5.48 5.76
CA ALA A 248 -7.40 -6.45 5.39
C ALA A 248 -6.85 -7.58 4.48
N ALA A 249 -5.93 -7.25 3.57
CA ALA A 249 -5.23 -8.25 2.77
C ALA A 249 -4.30 -9.10 3.64
N GLN A 250 -3.64 -8.50 4.63
CA GLN A 250 -2.83 -9.22 5.61
C GLN A 250 -3.66 -10.17 6.46
N GLU A 251 -4.77 -9.73 7.06
CA GLU A 251 -5.71 -10.58 7.81
C GLU A 251 -6.13 -11.79 6.97
N TYR A 252 -6.48 -11.55 5.71
CA TYR A 252 -6.83 -12.59 4.77
C TYR A 252 -5.70 -13.63 4.52
N ILE A 253 -4.44 -13.16 4.40
CA ILE A 253 -3.26 -14.03 4.28
C ILE A 253 -3.12 -14.89 5.53
N LEU A 254 -3.19 -14.28 6.72
CA LEU A 254 -3.02 -14.93 8.02
C LEU A 254 -4.08 -15.97 8.32
N CYS A 255 -5.33 -15.72 7.89
CA CYS A 255 -6.41 -16.70 8.03
C CYS A 255 -6.26 -17.91 7.10
N GLY A 256 -5.28 -17.94 6.19
CA GLY A 256 -5.03 -19.08 5.29
C GLY A 256 -6.16 -19.35 4.28
N SER A 257 -7.15 -18.45 4.18
CA SER A 257 -8.38 -18.67 3.40
C SER A 257 -8.11 -18.81 1.89
N TRP A 258 -7.00 -18.26 1.42
CA TRP A 258 -6.52 -18.35 0.04
C TRP A 258 -6.15 -19.77 -0.40
N LYS A 259 -5.80 -20.67 0.53
CA LYS A 259 -5.48 -22.08 0.19
C LYS A 259 -6.67 -22.80 -0.43
N ALA A 260 -7.89 -22.49 0.04
CA ALA A 260 -9.12 -23.03 -0.54
C ALA A 260 -9.42 -22.42 -1.93
N MET A 261 -9.08 -21.15 -2.15
CA MET A 261 -9.27 -20.49 -3.44
C MET A 261 -8.35 -21.03 -4.53
N TYR A 262 -7.09 -21.29 -4.20
CA TYR A 262 -6.16 -21.91 -5.13
C TYR A 262 -6.67 -23.26 -5.64
N LYS A 263 -7.16 -24.12 -4.74
CA LYS A 263 -7.77 -25.42 -5.09
C LYS A 263 -9.00 -25.33 -5.98
N SER A 264 -9.67 -24.17 -6.05
CA SER A 264 -10.82 -23.94 -6.93
C SER A 264 -10.45 -23.29 -8.27
N ALA A 265 -9.21 -22.81 -8.39
CA ALA A 265 -8.71 -22.11 -9.58
C ALA A 265 -7.84 -23.01 -10.47
N VAL A 266 -7.23 -24.05 -9.88
CA VAL A 266 -6.54 -25.18 -10.55
C VAL A 266 -7.56 -26.23 -10.97
#